data_AF-A0A5M3Y1P3-F1
#
_entry.id   AF-A0A5M3Y1P3-F1
#
_cell.length_a   1.000
_cell.length_b   1.000
_cell.length_c   1.000
_cell.angle_alpha   90.00
_cell.angle_beta   90.00
_cell.angle_gamma   90.00
#
_symmetry.space_group_name_H-M   'P 1'
#
loop_
_entity.id
_entity.type
_entity.pdbx_description
1 polymer ?
#
loop_
_entity_poly.entity_id
_entity_poly.type
_entity_poly.pdbx_seq_one_letter_code
_entity_poly.pdbx_strand_id
1 'polypeptide(L)'
;MTTLRDQAAVLMPHLAGYTAHRTIAIGIRQGLIRALAETPSGLTADKLAADLELDPFYVATWCRAAYGAQVCDRQGDTYWLEPHMATLLLDTASPAYVGGVFTVLEQDEMFGRFERVLASGERLWWDGCDPGFIAGVAGTGTPFYTRLIPVGLGQIPGLAERLSTGCKILETACGSGRGLLRLAGAYPACELTGVDGDAHSIANAAKLLGAEGVRAELITSPLETMAPGEGFTLVLNNISMHECRDIDEVTQRSMDALESGGWFVISDFPFPAADAGLREVPGRIMSGIQFFEAQIGDQLLPREAYDELLARHGFTELGWFQLTPMHAVTYGRKP
;
A
#
# COMPACT_ATOMS: atom_id res chain seq x y z
N MET A 1 -12.63 -14.58 -36.38
CA MET A 1 -13.71 -13.83 -35.69
C MET A 1 -13.88 -14.44 -34.32
N THR A 2 -13.89 -13.64 -33.26
CA THR A 2 -14.16 -14.09 -31.88
C THR A 2 -15.61 -14.55 -31.75
N THR A 3 -15.85 -15.69 -31.11
CA THR A 3 -17.20 -16.22 -30.88
C THR A 3 -17.79 -15.70 -29.57
N LEU A 4 -19.12 -15.80 -29.41
CA LEU A 4 -19.79 -15.53 -28.13
C LEU A 4 -19.22 -16.39 -26.99
N ARG A 5 -18.88 -17.64 -27.29
CA ARG A 5 -18.27 -18.58 -26.33
C ARG A 5 -16.89 -18.08 -25.89
N ASP A 6 -16.09 -17.57 -26.81
CA ASP A 6 -14.77 -17.01 -26.49
C ASP A 6 -14.92 -15.78 -25.58
N GLN A 7 -15.93 -14.93 -25.82
CA GLN A 7 -16.20 -13.79 -24.95
C GLN A 7 -16.74 -14.18 -23.57
N ALA A 8 -17.59 -15.20 -23.49
CA ALA A 8 -18.06 -15.71 -22.20
C ALA A 8 -16.88 -16.21 -21.34
N ALA A 9 -15.88 -16.84 -21.96
CA ALA A 9 -14.67 -17.31 -21.26
C ALA A 9 -13.83 -16.14 -20.67
N VAL A 10 -13.99 -14.91 -21.17
CA VAL A 10 -13.39 -13.71 -20.57
C VAL A 10 -14.14 -13.28 -19.32
N LEU A 11 -15.48 -13.37 -19.32
CA LEU A 11 -16.33 -12.87 -18.22
C LEU A 11 -16.39 -13.81 -17.01
N MET A 12 -16.39 -15.12 -17.23
CA MET A 12 -16.55 -16.09 -16.13
C MET A 12 -15.46 -15.97 -15.04
N PRO A 13 -14.17 -15.76 -15.36
CA PRO A 13 -13.14 -15.52 -14.36
C PRO A 13 -13.37 -14.24 -13.53
N HIS A 14 -14.02 -13.21 -14.06
CA HIS A 14 -14.32 -11.99 -13.30
C HIS A 14 -15.38 -12.25 -12.23
N LEU A 15 -16.43 -13.03 -12.55
CA LEU A 15 -17.44 -13.45 -11.58
C LEU A 15 -16.83 -14.35 -10.50
N ALA A 16 -16.04 -15.34 -10.91
CA ALA A 16 -15.35 -16.24 -9.99
C ALA A 16 -14.36 -15.47 -9.09
N GLY A 17 -13.62 -14.52 -9.65
CA GLY A 17 -12.71 -13.64 -8.92
C GLY A 17 -13.43 -12.77 -7.89
N TYR A 18 -14.60 -12.21 -8.23
CA TYR A 18 -15.42 -11.47 -7.26
C TYR A 18 -15.89 -12.39 -6.13
N THR A 19 -16.40 -13.59 -6.42
CA THR A 19 -16.80 -14.55 -5.38
C THR A 19 -15.61 -14.96 -4.49
N ALA A 20 -14.44 -15.21 -5.08
CA ALA A 20 -13.22 -15.53 -4.34
C ALA A 20 -12.78 -14.36 -3.45
N HIS A 21 -12.78 -13.13 -3.98
CA HIS A 21 -12.48 -11.90 -3.25
C HIS A 21 -13.40 -11.75 -2.02
N ARG A 22 -14.73 -11.86 -2.23
CA ARG A 22 -15.72 -11.80 -1.14
C ARG A 22 -15.48 -12.88 -0.09
N THR A 23 -15.16 -14.10 -0.53
CA THR A 23 -14.88 -15.23 0.36
C THR A 23 -13.67 -14.95 1.25
N ILE A 24 -12.58 -14.44 0.66
CA ILE A 24 -11.37 -14.07 1.41
C ILE A 24 -11.67 -12.94 2.39
N ALA A 25 -12.32 -11.86 1.95
CA ALA A 25 -12.63 -10.70 2.79
C ALA A 25 -13.53 -11.09 3.98
N ILE A 26 -14.54 -11.94 3.76
CA ILE A 26 -15.37 -12.49 4.84
C ILE A 26 -14.52 -13.34 5.78
N GLY A 27 -13.66 -14.21 5.24
CA GLY A 27 -12.81 -15.10 6.03
C GLY A 27 -11.81 -14.37 6.93
N ILE A 28 -11.28 -13.23 6.48
CA ILE A 28 -10.42 -12.34 7.27
C ILE A 28 -11.25 -11.69 8.39
N ARG A 29 -12.38 -11.04 8.05
CA ARG A 29 -13.19 -10.29 9.02
C ARG A 29 -13.82 -11.16 10.11
N GLN A 30 -14.24 -12.38 9.77
CA GLN A 30 -14.89 -13.31 10.69
C GLN A 30 -13.90 -14.21 11.43
N GLY A 31 -12.59 -14.06 11.23
CA GLY A 31 -11.58 -14.87 11.91
C GLY A 31 -11.44 -16.32 11.40
N LEU A 32 -12.19 -16.72 10.36
CA LEU A 32 -12.18 -18.07 9.80
C LEU A 32 -10.80 -18.47 9.26
N ILE A 33 -10.14 -17.56 8.53
CA ILE A 33 -8.79 -17.81 7.99
C ILE A 33 -7.77 -17.88 9.13
N ARG A 34 -7.93 -17.08 10.18
CA ARG A 34 -7.04 -17.10 11.36
C ARG A 34 -7.14 -18.42 12.13
N ALA A 35 -8.35 -18.90 12.38
CA ALA A 35 -8.56 -20.16 13.07
C ALA A 35 -7.96 -21.36 12.31
N LEU A 36 -8.07 -21.38 10.97
CA LEU A 36 -7.40 -22.39 10.15
C LEU A 36 -5.87 -22.24 10.15
N ALA A 37 -5.34 -21.02 10.20
CA ALA A 37 -3.89 -20.77 10.31
C ALA A 37 -3.31 -21.26 11.64
N GLU A 38 -4.05 -21.10 12.73
CA GLU A 38 -3.68 -21.51 14.08
C GLU A 38 -3.79 -23.04 14.29
N THR A 39 -4.48 -23.75 13.38
CA THR A 39 -4.60 -25.21 13.39
C THR A 39 -4.13 -25.83 12.05
N PRO A 40 -2.82 -25.98 11.82
CA PRO A 40 -2.28 -26.48 10.55
C PRO A 40 -2.71 -27.91 10.18
N SER A 41 -3.09 -28.73 11.16
CA SER A 41 -3.68 -30.06 10.92
C SER A 41 -5.10 -30.01 10.34
N GLY A 42 -5.69 -28.82 10.30
CA GLY A 42 -7.04 -28.55 9.82
C GLY A 42 -8.13 -28.66 10.89
N LEU A 43 -9.30 -28.13 10.54
CA LEU A 43 -10.52 -28.12 11.36
C LEU A 43 -11.70 -28.59 10.52
N THR A 44 -12.69 -29.23 11.15
CA THR A 44 -13.98 -29.43 10.50
C THR A 44 -14.78 -28.13 10.48
N ALA A 45 -15.72 -27.99 9.54
CA ALA A 45 -16.61 -26.81 9.52
C ALA A 45 -17.41 -26.65 10.83
N ASP A 46 -17.88 -27.75 11.42
CA ASP A 46 -18.61 -27.74 12.70
C ASP A 46 -17.71 -27.27 13.85
N LYS A 47 -16.46 -27.73 13.89
CA LYS A 47 -15.50 -27.31 14.91
C LYS A 47 -15.14 -25.84 14.75
N LEU A 48 -14.90 -25.40 13.52
CA LEU A 48 -14.63 -24.00 13.19
C LEU A 48 -15.82 -23.09 13.58
N ALA A 49 -17.05 -23.52 13.32
CA ALA A 49 -18.27 -22.81 13.71
C ALA A 49 -18.40 -22.73 15.23
N ALA A 50 -18.19 -23.84 15.94
CA ALA A 50 -18.23 -23.88 17.39
C ALA A 50 -17.16 -22.99 18.04
N ASP A 51 -15.94 -22.98 17.52
CA ASP A 51 -14.82 -22.20 18.07
C ASP A 51 -14.98 -20.69 17.89
N LEU A 52 -15.69 -20.27 16.85
CA LEU A 52 -15.94 -18.86 16.54
C LEU A 52 -17.34 -18.39 16.92
N GLU A 53 -18.16 -19.26 17.54
CA GLU A 53 -19.57 -19.00 17.87
C GLU A 53 -20.41 -18.54 16.66
N LEU A 54 -20.17 -19.18 15.51
CA LEU A 54 -20.85 -18.89 14.24
C LEU A 54 -21.85 -19.98 13.89
N ASP A 55 -22.76 -19.66 12.98
CA ASP A 55 -23.74 -20.63 12.47
C ASP A 55 -23.04 -21.73 11.63
N PRO A 56 -23.24 -23.03 11.95
CA PRO A 56 -22.59 -24.14 11.25
C PRO A 56 -22.87 -24.21 9.75
N PHE A 57 -24.09 -23.86 9.31
CA PHE A 57 -24.46 -23.90 7.89
C PHE A 57 -23.73 -22.81 7.10
N TYR A 58 -23.65 -21.60 7.66
CA TYR A 58 -22.91 -20.50 7.02
C TYR A 58 -21.40 -20.78 6.99
N VAL A 59 -20.82 -21.32 8.06
CA VAL A 59 -19.40 -21.70 8.08
C VAL A 59 -19.11 -22.83 7.09
N ALA A 60 -19.93 -23.88 7.03
CA ALA A 60 -19.76 -24.93 6.04
C ALA A 60 -19.86 -24.43 4.59
N THR A 61 -20.76 -23.45 4.35
CA THR A 61 -20.87 -22.77 3.05
C THR A 61 -19.60 -22.00 2.73
N TRP A 62 -19.07 -21.24 3.70
CA TRP A 62 -17.81 -20.51 3.53
C TRP A 62 -16.63 -21.45 3.27
N CYS A 63 -16.47 -22.55 4.01
CA CYS A 63 -15.38 -23.51 3.81
C CYS A 63 -15.39 -24.10 2.38
N ARG A 64 -16.57 -24.39 1.83
CA ARG A 64 -16.70 -24.85 0.43
C ARG A 64 -16.32 -23.77 -0.57
N ALA A 65 -16.69 -22.51 -0.32
CA ALA A 65 -16.30 -21.40 -1.16
C ALA A 65 -14.78 -21.13 -1.09
N ALA A 66 -14.18 -21.21 0.11
CA ALA A 66 -12.75 -21.03 0.33
C ALA A 66 -11.93 -22.13 -0.36
N TYR A 67 -12.43 -23.37 -0.35
CA TYR A 67 -11.86 -24.47 -1.13
C TYR A 67 -11.93 -24.19 -2.64
N GLY A 68 -13.10 -23.75 -3.15
CA GLY A 68 -13.25 -23.37 -4.56
C GLY A 68 -12.37 -22.18 -4.98
N ALA A 69 -12.06 -21.28 -4.05
CA ALA A 69 -11.18 -20.14 -4.24
C ALA A 69 -9.68 -20.46 -4.02
N GLN A 70 -9.34 -21.72 -3.73
CA GLN A 70 -7.95 -22.16 -3.47
C GLN A 70 -7.28 -21.43 -2.29
N VAL A 71 -8.08 -21.01 -1.30
CA VAL A 71 -7.58 -20.43 -0.04
C VAL A 71 -7.21 -21.54 0.95
N CYS A 72 -7.97 -22.64 0.91
CA CYS A 72 -7.79 -23.83 1.73
C CYS A 72 -7.94 -25.09 0.89
N ASP A 73 -7.32 -26.19 1.33
CA ASP A 73 -7.58 -27.53 0.82
C ASP A 73 -8.39 -28.33 1.86
N ARG A 74 -8.86 -29.53 1.49
CA ARG A 74 -9.66 -30.40 2.38
C ARG A 74 -9.45 -31.89 2.13
N GLN A 75 -9.61 -32.67 3.19
CA GLN A 75 -9.78 -34.12 3.13
C GLN A 75 -10.98 -34.53 3.99
N GLY A 76 -11.97 -35.18 3.37
CA GLY A 76 -13.25 -35.42 4.02
C GLY A 76 -13.88 -34.08 4.45
N ASP A 77 -14.20 -33.98 5.74
CA ASP A 77 -14.81 -32.78 6.33
C ASP A 77 -13.79 -31.84 7.00
N THR A 78 -12.48 -32.15 6.91
CA THR A 78 -11.41 -31.35 7.52
C THR A 78 -10.78 -30.42 6.48
N TYR A 79 -10.66 -29.14 6.82
CA TYR A 79 -10.11 -28.06 5.98
C TYR A 79 -8.84 -27.49 6.62
N TRP A 80 -7.84 -27.14 5.82
CA TRP A 80 -6.62 -26.43 6.25
C TRP A 80 -6.20 -25.40 5.20
N LEU A 81 -5.49 -24.34 5.59
CA LEU A 81 -5.02 -23.35 4.63
C LEU A 81 -4.02 -23.93 3.64
N GLU A 82 -4.09 -23.50 2.39
CA GLU A 82 -3.04 -23.76 1.40
C GLU A 82 -1.70 -23.14 1.87
N PRO A 83 -0.54 -23.70 1.44
CA PRO A 83 0.77 -23.18 1.83
C PRO A 83 0.90 -21.67 1.63
N HIS A 84 1.54 -21.00 2.59
CA HIS A 84 1.77 -19.55 2.62
C HIS A 84 0.52 -18.65 2.70
N MET A 85 -0.70 -19.20 2.66
CA MET A 85 -1.92 -18.38 2.71
C MET A 85 -2.04 -17.60 4.03
N ALA A 86 -1.60 -18.18 5.15
CA ALA A 86 -1.50 -17.46 6.43
C ALA A 86 -0.55 -16.25 6.34
N THR A 87 0.62 -16.40 5.71
CA THR A 87 1.58 -15.30 5.51
C THR A 87 1.01 -14.21 4.61
N LEU A 88 0.39 -14.59 3.49
CA LEU A 88 -0.16 -13.64 2.52
C LEU A 88 -1.37 -12.88 3.08
N LEU A 89 -2.23 -13.53 3.86
CA LEU A 89 -3.52 -12.96 4.29
C LEU A 89 -3.54 -12.42 5.72
N LEU A 90 -2.61 -12.83 6.60
CA LEU A 90 -2.66 -12.47 8.03
C LEU A 90 -1.37 -11.84 8.58
N ASP A 91 -0.20 -12.15 8.04
CA ASP A 91 1.08 -11.70 8.59
C ASP A 91 1.41 -10.27 8.15
N THR A 92 0.93 -9.27 8.88
CA THR A 92 1.14 -7.84 8.57
C THR A 92 2.60 -7.39 8.64
N ALA A 93 3.52 -8.19 9.20
CA ALA A 93 4.94 -7.88 9.22
C ALA A 93 5.67 -8.38 7.96
N SER A 94 5.04 -9.27 7.19
CA SER A 94 5.62 -9.85 5.99
C SER A 94 5.61 -8.88 4.80
N PRO A 95 6.69 -8.81 4.01
CA PRO A 95 6.70 -8.07 2.74
C PRO A 95 5.75 -8.66 1.68
N ALA A 96 5.20 -9.85 1.91
CA ALA A 96 4.25 -10.50 1.02
C ALA A 96 2.79 -10.31 1.46
N TYR A 97 2.53 -9.61 2.56
CA TYR A 97 1.17 -9.39 3.05
C TYR A 97 0.32 -8.62 2.04
N VAL A 98 -0.84 -9.18 1.73
CA VAL A 98 -1.86 -8.62 0.81
C VAL A 98 -3.27 -8.70 1.38
N GLY A 99 -3.46 -9.30 2.56
CA GLY A 99 -4.78 -9.49 3.19
C GLY A 99 -5.58 -8.19 3.33
N GLY A 100 -4.91 -7.08 3.67
CA GLY A 100 -5.55 -5.76 3.80
C GLY A 100 -6.18 -5.24 2.50
N VAL A 101 -5.67 -5.64 1.34
CA VAL A 101 -6.22 -5.23 0.03
C VAL A 101 -7.64 -5.77 -0.15
N PHE A 102 -7.90 -7.00 0.30
CA PHE A 102 -9.24 -7.60 0.25
C PHE A 102 -10.27 -6.89 1.14
N THR A 103 -9.82 -6.17 2.17
CA THR A 103 -10.71 -5.42 3.06
C THR A 103 -10.88 -3.96 2.66
N VAL A 104 -9.83 -3.35 2.07
CA VAL A 104 -9.87 -1.96 1.59
C VAL A 104 -10.72 -1.84 0.33
N LEU A 105 -10.59 -2.78 -0.63
CA LEU A 105 -11.39 -2.78 -1.87
C LEU A 105 -12.92 -2.90 -1.65
N GLU A 106 -13.34 -3.23 -0.42
CA GLU A 106 -14.73 -3.35 0.00
C GLU A 106 -15.30 -2.07 0.62
N GLN A 107 -14.45 -1.07 0.87
CA GLN A 107 -14.89 0.20 1.42
C GLN A 107 -15.61 1.03 0.35
N ASP A 108 -16.54 1.87 0.80
CA ASP A 108 -17.42 2.63 -0.08
C ASP A 108 -16.63 3.60 -0.98
N GLU A 109 -15.54 4.16 -0.47
CA GLU A 109 -14.61 5.05 -1.17
C GLU A 109 -14.00 4.43 -2.42
N MET A 110 -13.89 3.11 -2.51
CA MET A 110 -13.24 2.47 -3.65
C MET A 110 -14.11 2.47 -4.92
N PHE A 111 -15.38 2.11 -4.78
CA PHE A 111 -16.28 1.96 -5.94
C PHE A 111 -17.68 2.55 -5.71
N GLY A 112 -18.23 2.43 -4.49
CA GLY A 112 -19.60 2.84 -4.19
C GLY A 112 -19.79 4.36 -4.28
N ARG A 113 -18.85 5.14 -3.72
CA ARG A 113 -18.86 6.60 -3.84
C ARG A 113 -18.65 7.04 -5.29
N PHE A 114 -17.66 6.46 -5.97
CA PHE A 114 -17.37 6.76 -7.37
C PHE A 114 -18.63 6.66 -8.24
N GLU A 115 -19.39 5.56 -8.10
CA GLU A 115 -20.64 5.36 -8.82
C GLU A 115 -21.65 6.50 -8.58
N ARG A 116 -21.77 6.98 -7.33
CA ARG A 116 -22.71 8.06 -6.97
C ARG A 116 -22.29 9.43 -7.49
N VAL A 117 -20.99 9.74 -7.53
CA VAL A 117 -20.48 11.05 -7.95
C VAL A 117 -20.07 11.11 -9.42
N LEU A 118 -20.14 10.00 -10.15
CA LEU A 118 -19.70 9.90 -11.55
C LEU A 118 -20.28 10.99 -12.45
N ALA A 119 -21.56 11.34 -12.27
CA ALA A 119 -22.22 12.36 -13.08
C ALA A 119 -21.85 13.80 -12.68
N SER A 120 -21.59 14.04 -11.39
CA SER A 120 -21.27 15.39 -10.89
C SER A 120 -19.79 15.74 -10.99
N GLY A 121 -18.92 14.71 -10.96
CA GLY A 121 -17.48 14.91 -10.83
C GLY A 121 -17.06 15.48 -9.47
N GLU A 122 -17.92 15.38 -8.46
CA GLU A 122 -17.62 15.81 -7.10
C GLU A 122 -16.41 15.04 -6.56
N ARG A 123 -15.43 15.79 -6.05
CA ARG A 123 -14.20 15.25 -5.47
C ARG A 123 -14.24 15.32 -3.94
N LEU A 124 -13.42 14.50 -3.29
CA LEU A 124 -13.09 14.62 -1.88
C LEU A 124 -11.58 14.78 -1.70
N TRP A 125 -11.13 14.95 -0.47
CA TRP A 125 -9.74 14.78 -0.09
C TRP A 125 -9.67 13.81 1.10
N TRP A 126 -8.46 13.43 1.53
CA TRP A 126 -8.25 12.49 2.64
C TRP A 126 -9.01 12.85 3.92
N ASP A 127 -9.19 14.14 4.22
CA ASP A 127 -9.95 14.63 5.37
C ASP A 127 -11.47 14.37 5.28
N GLY A 128 -11.98 14.02 4.10
CA GLY A 128 -13.36 13.63 3.84
C GLY A 128 -13.59 12.11 3.78
N CYS A 129 -12.54 11.29 3.89
CA CYS A 129 -12.65 9.83 3.90
C CYS A 129 -13.10 9.29 5.26
N ASP A 130 -13.72 8.10 5.30
CA ASP A 130 -13.99 7.42 6.56
C ASP A 130 -12.67 7.08 7.29
N PRO A 131 -12.56 7.33 8.61
CA PRO A 131 -11.37 6.98 9.38
C PRO A 131 -10.96 5.50 9.28
N GLY A 132 -11.93 4.59 9.11
CA GLY A 132 -11.68 3.17 8.87
C GLY A 132 -11.06 2.89 7.50
N PHE A 133 -11.43 3.65 6.47
CA PHE A 133 -10.78 3.61 5.16
C PHE A 133 -9.32 4.08 5.25
N ILE A 134 -9.06 5.22 5.90
CA ILE A 134 -7.69 5.76 6.12
C ILE A 134 -6.83 4.72 6.85
N ALA A 135 -7.35 4.13 7.94
CA ALA A 135 -6.65 3.08 8.68
C ALA A 135 -6.39 1.83 7.82
N GLY A 136 -7.34 1.47 6.95
CA GLY A 136 -7.20 0.39 5.99
C GLY A 136 -6.08 0.63 4.98
N VAL A 137 -6.03 1.83 4.37
CA VAL A 137 -4.97 2.22 3.43
C VAL A 137 -3.60 2.25 4.12
N ALA A 138 -3.50 2.80 5.34
CA ALA A 138 -2.26 2.75 6.11
C ALA A 138 -1.79 1.30 6.35
N GLY A 139 -2.74 0.36 6.53
CA GLY A 139 -2.46 -1.07 6.62
C GLY A 139 -1.91 -1.66 5.32
N THR A 140 -2.51 -1.35 4.17
CA THR A 140 -2.06 -1.84 2.85
C THR A 140 -0.75 -1.21 2.39
N GLY A 141 -0.41 -0.02 2.90
CA GLY A 141 0.89 0.62 2.68
C GLY A 141 2.04 -0.01 3.48
N THR A 142 1.76 -0.67 4.62
CA THR A 142 2.80 -1.24 5.51
C THR A 142 3.79 -2.18 4.77
N PRO A 143 3.34 -3.10 3.90
CA PRO A 143 4.24 -3.96 3.14
C PRO A 143 5.21 -3.19 2.22
N PHE A 144 4.86 -2.00 1.74
CA PHE A 144 5.78 -1.15 0.96
C PHE A 144 6.99 -0.77 1.82
N TYR A 145 6.76 -0.27 3.02
CA TYR A 145 7.82 0.03 3.98
C TYR A 145 8.65 -1.20 4.36
N THR A 146 8.01 -2.37 4.54
CA THR A 146 8.74 -3.60 4.89
C THR A 146 9.65 -4.12 3.77
N ARG A 147 9.36 -3.79 2.51
CA ARG A 147 10.22 -4.09 1.35
C ARG A 147 11.27 -3.00 1.16
N LEU A 148 10.85 -1.75 1.20
CA LEU A 148 11.67 -0.58 0.88
C LEU A 148 12.78 -0.35 1.90
N ILE A 149 12.44 -0.24 3.18
CA ILE A 149 13.39 0.26 4.18
C ILE A 149 14.57 -0.70 4.42
N PRO A 150 14.36 -2.02 4.67
CA PRO A 150 15.46 -2.92 4.94
C PRO A 150 16.21 -3.40 3.68
N VAL A 151 15.55 -3.46 2.52
CA VAL A 151 16.12 -4.03 1.29
C VAL A 151 16.27 -2.97 0.18
N GLY A 152 15.20 -2.23 -0.12
CA GLY A 152 15.22 -1.23 -1.20
C GLY A 152 16.25 -0.12 -0.99
N LEU A 153 16.28 0.53 0.18
CA LEU A 153 17.25 1.60 0.47
C LEU A 153 18.71 1.11 0.39
N GLY A 154 18.95 -0.17 0.66
CA GLY A 154 20.27 -0.81 0.50
C GLY A 154 20.73 -0.98 -0.95
N GLN A 155 19.83 -0.87 -1.93
CA GLN A 155 20.16 -0.93 -3.35
C GLN A 155 20.59 0.42 -3.92
N ILE A 156 20.38 1.51 -3.16
CA ILE A 156 20.77 2.87 -3.57
C ILE A 156 22.25 3.08 -3.21
N PRO A 157 23.13 3.35 -4.19
CA PRO A 157 24.56 3.51 -3.93
C PRO A 157 24.86 4.55 -2.84
N GLY A 158 25.59 4.13 -1.81
CA GLY A 158 26.03 4.99 -0.70
C GLY A 158 24.96 5.36 0.35
N LEU A 159 23.67 5.19 0.06
CA LEU A 159 22.60 5.64 0.95
C LEU A 159 22.59 4.88 2.28
N ALA A 160 22.59 3.54 2.25
CA ALA A 160 22.51 2.75 3.49
C ALA A 160 23.69 2.98 4.44
N GLU A 161 24.90 3.20 3.89
CA GLU A 161 26.07 3.58 4.68
C GLU A 161 25.82 4.92 5.38
N ARG A 162 25.36 5.93 4.64
CA ARG A 162 25.07 7.25 5.21
C ARG A 162 23.98 7.19 6.28
N LEU A 163 22.88 6.47 6.05
CA LEU A 163 21.81 6.30 7.04
C LEU A 163 22.32 5.61 8.33
N SER A 164 23.25 4.67 8.21
CA SER A 164 23.82 3.97 9.37
C SER A 164 24.66 4.86 10.30
N THR A 165 25.16 6.00 9.80
CA THR A 165 25.97 6.95 10.57
C THR A 165 25.17 7.95 11.39
N GLY A 166 23.85 7.98 11.23
CA GLY A 166 22.97 9.01 11.78
C GLY A 166 22.91 10.24 10.88
N CYS A 167 21.69 10.63 10.54
CA CYS A 167 21.40 11.77 9.68
C CYS A 167 19.96 12.26 9.88
N LYS A 168 19.53 13.24 9.09
CA LYS A 168 18.13 13.68 9.04
C LYS A 168 17.40 12.99 7.91
N ILE A 169 16.22 12.45 8.19
CA ILE A 169 15.32 11.84 7.22
C ILE A 169 13.98 12.57 7.26
N LEU A 170 13.53 13.04 6.10
CA LEU A 170 12.20 13.58 5.88
C LEU A 170 11.35 12.52 5.18
N GLU A 171 10.22 12.15 5.76
CA GLU A 171 9.16 11.40 5.07
C GLU A 171 8.02 12.34 4.69
N THR A 172 7.83 12.54 3.39
CA THR A 172 6.71 13.32 2.84
C THR A 172 5.51 12.41 2.61
N ALA A 173 4.30 12.87 2.93
CA ALA A 173 3.09 12.05 2.99
C ALA A 173 3.25 10.88 3.97
N CYS A 174 3.72 11.17 5.19
CA CYS A 174 4.03 10.15 6.20
C CYS A 174 2.80 9.39 6.74
N GLY A 175 1.59 9.86 6.42
CA GLY A 175 0.32 9.26 6.78
C GLY A 175 0.21 8.98 8.27
N SER A 176 -0.25 7.78 8.62
CA SER A 176 -0.39 7.33 10.01
C SER A 176 0.93 6.89 10.67
N GLY A 177 2.09 7.25 10.10
CA GLY A 177 3.42 7.07 10.73
C GLY A 177 4.01 5.66 10.66
N ARG A 178 3.49 4.78 9.77
CA ARG A 178 4.01 3.41 9.60
C ARG A 178 5.45 3.40 9.05
N GLY A 179 5.75 4.31 8.13
CA GLY A 179 7.09 4.50 7.57
C GLY A 179 8.07 5.03 8.60
N LEU A 180 7.74 6.16 9.25
CA LEU A 180 8.49 6.70 10.40
C LEU A 180 8.83 5.65 11.47
N LEU A 181 7.85 4.85 11.92
CA LEU A 181 8.09 3.79 12.90
C LEU A 181 9.13 2.77 12.40
N ARG A 182 9.04 2.39 11.12
CA ARG A 182 9.96 1.43 10.52
C ARG A 182 11.34 2.01 10.27
N LEU A 183 11.43 3.27 9.87
CA LEU A 183 12.68 4.02 9.74
C LEU A 183 13.39 4.13 11.10
N ALA A 184 12.66 4.43 12.17
CA ALA A 184 13.23 4.50 13.52
C ALA A 184 13.83 3.16 13.98
N GLY A 185 13.16 2.05 13.65
CA GLY A 185 13.67 0.71 13.96
C GLY A 185 14.91 0.33 13.14
N ALA A 186 14.96 0.71 11.86
CA ALA A 186 16.07 0.38 10.96
C ALA A 186 17.29 1.30 11.14
N TYR A 187 17.06 2.59 11.42
CA TYR A 187 18.08 3.63 11.51
C TYR A 187 17.90 4.46 12.79
N PRO A 188 18.14 3.87 13.97
CA PRO A 188 17.84 4.50 15.27
C PRO A 188 18.70 5.74 15.60
N ALA A 189 19.80 5.96 14.87
CA ALA A 189 20.66 7.13 15.01
C ALA A 189 20.16 8.35 14.20
N CYS A 190 19.13 8.16 13.35
CA CYS A 190 18.60 9.23 12.51
C CYS A 190 17.53 10.06 13.23
N GLU A 191 17.52 11.35 12.92
CA GLU A 191 16.43 12.26 13.26
C GLU A 191 15.35 12.17 12.19
N LEU A 192 14.10 12.01 12.61
CA LEU A 192 12.97 11.79 11.72
C LEU A 192 12.03 13.00 11.73
N THR A 193 11.65 13.45 10.55
CA THR A 193 10.58 14.42 10.34
C THR A 193 9.54 13.81 9.40
N GLY A 194 8.27 13.87 9.76
CA GLY A 194 7.15 13.49 8.92
C GLY A 194 6.30 14.69 8.56
N VAL A 195 5.95 14.84 7.28
CA VAL A 195 5.01 15.85 6.79
C VAL A 195 3.81 15.14 6.18
N ASP A 196 2.60 15.57 6.51
CA ASP A 196 1.39 15.10 5.85
C ASP A 196 0.31 16.18 5.79
N GLY A 197 -0.51 16.16 4.74
CA GLY A 197 -1.61 17.10 4.52
C GLY A 197 -2.87 16.77 5.33
N ASP A 198 -3.01 15.53 5.81
CA ASP A 198 -4.15 15.08 6.61
C ASP A 198 -3.86 15.12 8.11
N ALA A 199 -4.57 16.01 8.81
CA ALA A 199 -4.46 16.17 10.25
C ALA A 199 -4.87 14.90 11.02
N HIS A 200 -5.81 14.11 10.50
CA HIS A 200 -6.23 12.85 11.14
C HIS A 200 -5.08 11.82 11.11
N SER A 201 -4.43 11.68 9.97
CA SER A 201 -3.24 10.84 9.80
C SER A 201 -2.09 11.27 10.70
N ILE A 202 -1.79 12.56 10.80
CA ILE A 202 -0.76 13.06 11.75
C ILE A 202 -1.11 12.74 13.20
N ALA A 203 -2.37 12.86 13.61
CA ALA A 203 -2.80 12.48 14.95
C ALA A 203 -2.60 10.96 15.20
N ASN A 204 -2.89 10.12 14.21
CA ASN A 204 -2.63 8.69 14.27
C ASN A 204 -1.13 8.37 14.34
N ALA A 205 -0.30 9.08 13.57
CA ALA A 205 1.16 8.97 13.62
C ALA A 205 1.70 9.31 15.00
N ALA A 206 1.27 10.44 15.58
CA ALA A 206 1.68 10.85 16.93
C ALA A 206 1.33 9.78 17.98
N LYS A 207 0.12 9.21 17.89
CA LYS A 207 -0.33 8.13 18.79
C LYS A 207 0.51 6.86 18.63
N LEU A 208 0.76 6.44 17.38
CA LEU A 208 1.54 5.24 17.07
C LEU A 208 2.98 5.39 17.59
N LEU A 209 3.66 6.48 17.22
CA LEU A 209 5.04 6.72 17.59
C LEU A 209 5.19 6.89 19.11
N GLY A 210 4.25 7.59 19.75
CA GLY A 210 4.23 7.74 21.21
C GLY A 210 4.07 6.42 21.97
N ALA A 211 3.23 5.50 21.46
CA ALA A 211 3.06 4.17 22.05
C ALA A 211 4.33 3.32 21.97
N GLU A 212 5.14 3.50 20.92
CA GLU A 212 6.39 2.78 20.67
C GLU A 212 7.63 3.52 21.21
N GLY A 213 7.45 4.69 21.83
CA GLY A 213 8.55 5.52 22.34
C GLY A 213 9.46 6.12 21.26
N VAL A 214 8.98 6.20 20.02
CA VAL A 214 9.72 6.77 18.89
C VAL A 214 9.54 8.28 18.85
N ARG A 215 10.64 9.02 18.66
CA ARG A 215 10.63 10.47 18.48
C ARG A 215 10.73 10.82 17.00
N ALA A 216 9.77 11.62 16.53
CA ALA A 216 9.81 12.27 15.22
C ALA A 216 9.16 13.66 15.34
N GLU A 217 9.64 14.62 14.56
CA GLU A 217 8.92 15.87 14.32
C GLU A 217 7.77 15.59 13.35
N LEU A 218 6.56 16.05 13.67
CA LEU A 218 5.38 15.87 12.82
C LEU A 218 4.82 17.22 12.41
N ILE A 219 4.66 17.41 11.11
CA ILE A 219 4.22 18.67 10.50
C ILE A 219 2.95 18.39 9.70
N THR A 220 1.86 19.08 10.03
CA THR A 220 0.64 19.07 9.21
C THR A 220 0.74 20.17 8.16
N SER A 221 0.93 19.80 6.90
CA SER A 221 1.03 20.73 5.77
C SER A 221 0.76 20.01 4.45
N PRO A 222 0.09 20.65 3.48
CA PRO A 222 0.23 20.27 2.08
C PRO A 222 1.71 20.24 1.68
N LEU A 223 2.08 19.31 0.81
CA LEU A 223 3.48 19.13 0.41
C LEU A 223 3.97 20.29 -0.46
N GLU A 224 3.09 20.90 -1.24
CA GLU A 224 3.38 22.05 -2.10
C GLU A 224 3.82 23.28 -1.29
N THR A 225 3.41 23.36 -0.02
CA THR A 225 3.73 24.47 0.89
C THR A 225 4.57 24.03 2.09
N MET A 226 5.10 22.80 2.09
CA MET A 226 5.85 22.30 3.22
C MET A 226 7.12 23.11 3.47
N ALA A 227 7.45 23.30 4.75
CA ALA A 227 8.67 23.96 5.18
C ALA A 227 9.31 23.21 6.35
N PRO A 228 9.83 21.98 6.11
CA PRO A 228 10.40 21.13 7.16
C PRO A 228 11.80 21.58 7.64
N GLY A 229 12.34 22.65 7.05
CA GLY A 229 13.74 23.05 7.20
C GLY A 229 14.65 22.39 6.15
N GLU A 230 15.95 22.46 6.39
CA GLU A 230 16.99 22.01 5.45
C GLU A 230 17.97 21.03 6.13
N GLY A 231 18.81 20.40 5.31
CA GLY A 231 19.87 19.51 5.75
C GLY A 231 19.44 18.05 5.88
N PHE A 232 18.38 17.66 5.18
CA PHE A 232 17.96 16.26 5.10
C PHE A 232 18.90 15.48 4.20
N THR A 233 19.38 14.34 4.69
CA THR A 233 20.17 13.41 3.88
C THR A 233 19.25 12.61 2.96
N LEU A 234 18.05 12.27 3.43
CA LEU A 234 17.05 11.53 2.67
C LEU A 234 15.71 12.27 2.76
N VAL A 235 15.13 12.55 1.61
CA VAL A 235 13.69 12.79 1.47
C VAL A 235 13.10 11.52 0.88
N LEU A 236 12.16 10.92 1.60
CA LEU A 236 11.44 9.72 1.19
C LEU A 236 9.98 10.08 0.93
N ASN A 237 9.51 9.84 -0.29
CA ASN A 237 8.10 9.79 -0.62
C ASN A 237 7.74 8.34 -0.94
N ASN A 238 6.80 7.76 -0.20
CA ASN A 238 6.36 6.39 -0.41
C ASN A 238 4.85 6.37 -0.63
N ILE A 239 4.44 5.84 -1.78
CA ILE A 239 3.07 5.61 -2.26
C ILE A 239 2.17 6.85 -2.37
N SER A 240 2.74 8.05 -2.54
CA SER A 240 1.93 9.29 -2.59
C SER A 240 2.45 10.35 -3.55
N MET A 241 3.52 10.11 -4.31
CA MET A 241 4.07 11.14 -5.20
C MET A 241 3.11 11.47 -6.35
N HIS A 242 2.35 10.47 -6.81
CA HIS A 242 1.28 10.67 -7.80
C HIS A 242 0.06 11.45 -7.27
N GLU A 243 -0.08 11.61 -5.94
CA GLU A 243 -1.15 12.39 -5.31
C GLU A 243 -0.79 13.89 -5.14
N CYS A 244 0.44 14.27 -5.55
CA CYS A 244 0.86 15.67 -5.47
C CYS A 244 0.12 16.50 -6.52
N ARG A 245 -0.63 17.52 -6.08
CA ARG A 245 -1.40 18.39 -6.99
C ARG A 245 -0.48 19.23 -7.86
N ASP A 246 0.63 19.67 -7.28
CA ASP A 246 1.75 20.26 -8.00
C ASP A 246 3.04 19.46 -7.73
N ILE A 247 3.21 18.39 -8.50
CA ILE A 247 4.34 17.47 -8.38
C ILE A 247 5.70 18.16 -8.61
N ASP A 248 5.73 19.24 -9.40
CA ASP A 248 6.92 20.03 -9.66
C ASP A 248 7.29 20.89 -8.43
N GLU A 249 6.31 21.55 -7.82
CA GLU A 249 6.53 22.28 -6.57
C GLU A 249 6.99 21.34 -5.44
N VAL A 250 6.35 20.18 -5.27
CA VAL A 250 6.77 19.19 -4.25
C VAL A 250 8.19 18.69 -4.50
N THR A 251 8.57 18.49 -5.76
CA THR A 251 9.95 18.10 -6.13
C THR A 251 10.94 19.21 -5.82
N GLN A 252 10.60 20.47 -6.10
CA GLN A 252 11.44 21.62 -5.73
C GLN A 252 11.58 21.76 -4.21
N ARG A 253 10.50 21.61 -3.44
CA ARG A 253 10.54 21.62 -1.97
C ARG A 253 11.41 20.49 -1.41
N SER A 254 11.34 19.31 -2.03
CA SER A 254 12.20 18.18 -1.68
C SER A 254 13.67 18.48 -2.00
N MET A 255 13.95 19.09 -3.15
CA MET A 255 15.29 19.57 -3.52
C MET A 255 15.80 20.60 -2.51
N ASP A 256 14.98 21.56 -2.09
CA ASP A 256 15.38 22.61 -1.14
C ASP A 256 15.69 22.03 0.25
N ALA A 257 14.89 21.08 0.73
CA ALA A 257 15.08 20.44 2.03
C ALA A 257 16.36 19.59 2.11
N LEU A 258 16.82 19.02 0.99
CA LEU A 258 17.99 18.15 0.96
C LEU A 258 19.31 18.90 1.23
N GLU A 259 20.25 18.24 1.92
CA GLU A 259 21.66 18.63 1.89
C GLU A 259 22.28 18.37 0.51
N SER A 260 23.38 19.05 0.16
CA SER A 260 24.14 18.72 -1.06
C SER A 260 24.62 17.28 -0.99
N GLY A 261 24.41 16.52 -2.07
CA GLY A 261 24.65 15.09 -2.11
C GLY A 261 23.59 14.22 -1.41
N GLY A 262 22.50 14.79 -0.89
CA GLY A 262 21.37 14.06 -0.33
C GLY A 262 20.50 13.38 -1.42
N TRP A 263 19.65 12.43 -1.00
CA TRP A 263 18.84 11.61 -1.89
C TRP A 263 17.36 11.97 -1.79
N PHE A 264 16.72 12.15 -2.95
CA PHE A 264 15.27 12.04 -3.05
C PHE A 264 14.91 10.64 -3.54
N VAL A 265 14.08 9.93 -2.78
CA VAL A 265 13.64 8.58 -3.10
C VAL A 265 12.12 8.58 -3.22
N ILE A 266 11.63 8.21 -4.40
CA ILE A 266 10.22 8.03 -4.72
C ILE A 266 9.97 6.53 -4.84
N SER A 267 9.15 6.00 -3.95
CA SER A 267 8.73 4.61 -3.91
C SER A 267 7.25 4.56 -4.22
N ASP A 268 6.83 3.91 -5.32
CA ASP A 268 5.45 4.02 -5.78
C ASP A 268 4.97 2.80 -6.58
N PHE A 269 3.69 2.83 -6.97
CA PHE A 269 3.06 1.90 -7.89
C PHE A 269 3.43 2.24 -9.34
N PRO A 270 4.08 1.35 -10.11
CA PRO A 270 4.27 1.59 -11.52
C PRO A 270 2.96 1.36 -12.28
N PHE A 271 2.24 2.43 -12.65
CA PHE A 271 1.08 2.31 -13.53
C PHE A 271 1.51 1.90 -14.95
N PRO A 272 0.73 1.09 -15.69
CA PRO A 272 1.10 0.72 -17.05
C PRO A 272 1.28 1.94 -17.97
N ALA A 273 2.46 2.08 -18.57
CA ALA A 273 2.75 3.15 -19.53
C ALA A 273 1.97 3.00 -20.85
N ALA A 274 1.47 1.80 -21.15
CA ALA A 274 0.70 1.51 -22.35
C ALA A 274 -0.54 0.66 -22.03
N ASP A 275 -1.61 0.86 -22.79
CA ASP A 275 -2.91 0.18 -22.62
C ASP A 275 -2.82 -1.35 -22.56
N ALA A 276 -1.84 -1.95 -23.24
CA ALA A 276 -1.64 -3.39 -23.21
C ALA A 276 -1.39 -3.90 -21.78
N GLY A 277 -0.66 -3.14 -20.96
CA GLY A 277 -0.39 -3.49 -19.57
C GLY A 277 -1.61 -3.42 -18.66
N LEU A 278 -2.65 -2.65 -19.02
CA LEU A 278 -3.93 -2.64 -18.30
C LEU A 278 -4.62 -4.02 -18.31
N ARG A 279 -4.26 -4.88 -19.26
CA ARG A 279 -4.82 -6.25 -19.36
C ARG A 279 -4.09 -7.26 -18.49
N GLU A 280 -2.93 -6.93 -17.94
CA GLU A 280 -2.19 -7.79 -17.01
C GLU A 280 -2.78 -7.72 -15.60
N VAL A 281 -2.49 -8.71 -14.75
CA VAL A 281 -3.03 -8.76 -13.38
C VAL A 281 -2.67 -7.50 -12.57
N PRO A 282 -1.40 -7.04 -12.52
CA PRO A 282 -1.05 -5.79 -11.85
C PRO A 282 -1.82 -4.58 -12.40
N GLY A 283 -1.90 -4.45 -13.73
CA GLY A 283 -2.60 -3.36 -14.39
C GLY A 283 -4.10 -3.30 -14.05
N ARG A 284 -4.76 -4.45 -13.93
CA ARG A 284 -6.18 -4.50 -13.49
C ARG A 284 -6.36 -4.08 -12.04
N ILE A 285 -5.45 -4.47 -11.15
CA ILE A 285 -5.51 -4.07 -9.73
C ILE A 285 -5.28 -2.56 -9.63
N MET A 286 -4.26 -2.03 -10.32
CA MET A 286 -3.98 -0.58 -10.33
C MET A 286 -5.11 0.22 -10.97
N SER A 287 -5.75 -0.31 -12.02
CA SER A 287 -6.96 0.31 -12.59
C SER A 287 -8.10 0.38 -11.57
N GLY A 288 -8.20 -0.60 -10.66
CA GLY A 288 -9.16 -0.58 -9.55
C GLY A 288 -8.84 0.49 -8.52
N ILE A 289 -7.55 0.67 -8.18
CA ILE A 289 -7.08 1.73 -7.27
C ILE A 289 -7.35 3.11 -7.87
N GLN A 290 -7.15 3.27 -9.19
CA GLN A 290 -7.40 4.51 -9.91
C GLN A 290 -8.85 5.04 -9.77
N PHE A 291 -9.84 4.19 -9.44
CA PHE A 291 -11.20 4.67 -9.12
C PHE A 291 -11.23 5.52 -7.85
N PHE A 292 -10.44 5.18 -6.83
CA PHE A 292 -10.27 6.02 -5.66
C PHE A 292 -9.45 7.28 -5.99
N GLU A 293 -8.28 7.11 -6.64
CA GLU A 293 -7.40 8.24 -7.00
C GLU A 293 -8.13 9.34 -7.78
N ALA A 294 -9.00 8.95 -8.72
CA ALA A 294 -9.78 9.91 -9.51
C ALA A 294 -10.72 10.77 -8.65
N GLN A 295 -11.19 10.26 -7.52
CA GLN A 295 -12.08 10.98 -6.61
C GLN A 295 -11.32 12.01 -5.76
N ILE A 296 -10.04 11.80 -5.48
CA ILE A 296 -9.17 12.79 -4.83
C ILE A 296 -8.52 13.75 -5.82
N GLY A 297 -8.69 13.47 -7.12
CA GLY A 297 -8.27 14.34 -8.21
C GLY A 297 -6.98 13.91 -8.89
N ASP A 298 -6.52 12.69 -8.59
CA ASP A 298 -5.17 12.22 -8.87
C ASP A 298 -5.17 11.10 -9.91
N GLN A 299 -3.98 10.84 -10.45
CA GLN A 299 -3.76 9.84 -11.48
C GLN A 299 -2.47 9.07 -11.19
N LEU A 300 -2.58 7.75 -11.13
CA LEU A 300 -1.42 6.86 -11.04
C LEU A 300 -0.52 7.07 -12.27
N LEU A 301 0.78 7.19 -12.01
CA LEU A 301 1.76 7.50 -13.04
C LEU A 301 2.59 6.27 -13.43
N PRO A 302 3.02 6.19 -14.70
CA PRO A 302 4.08 5.25 -15.07
C PRO A 302 5.39 5.68 -14.40
N ARG A 303 6.26 4.71 -14.09
CA ARG A 303 7.52 4.97 -13.38
C ARG A 303 8.41 5.98 -14.14
N GLU A 304 8.38 5.95 -15.48
CA GLU A 304 9.11 6.89 -16.35
C GLU A 304 8.83 8.36 -16.01
N ALA A 305 7.62 8.68 -15.54
CA ALA A 305 7.26 10.05 -15.17
C ALA A 305 8.14 10.58 -14.03
N TYR A 306 8.59 9.71 -13.11
CA TYR A 306 9.47 10.10 -12.01
C TYR A 306 10.91 10.32 -12.48
N ASP A 307 11.38 9.56 -13.46
CA ASP A 307 12.72 9.77 -14.04
C ASP A 307 12.80 11.14 -14.72
N GLU A 308 11.78 11.48 -15.51
CA GLU A 308 11.66 12.77 -16.19
C GLU A 308 11.50 13.93 -15.19
N LEU A 309 10.72 13.73 -14.13
CA LEU A 309 10.54 14.68 -13.03
C LEU A 309 11.85 14.99 -12.33
N LEU A 310 12.60 13.98 -11.89
CA LEU A 310 13.86 14.21 -11.20
C LEU A 310 14.89 14.88 -12.13
N ALA A 311 14.96 14.46 -13.40
CA ALA A 311 15.86 15.04 -14.38
C ALA A 311 15.60 16.54 -14.62
N ARG A 312 14.34 16.94 -14.80
CA ARG A 312 14.00 18.35 -15.08
C ARG A 312 14.20 19.28 -13.89
N HIS A 313 14.22 18.73 -12.67
CA HIS A 313 14.55 19.45 -11.42
C HIS A 313 16.05 19.43 -11.09
N GLY A 314 16.89 18.88 -11.96
CA GLY A 314 18.35 18.93 -11.80
C GLY A 314 18.93 17.92 -10.81
N PHE A 315 18.17 16.89 -10.43
CA PHE A 315 18.75 15.75 -9.73
C PHE A 315 19.76 15.01 -10.62
N THR A 316 20.82 14.52 -10.00
CA THR A 316 21.90 13.77 -10.64
C THR A 316 21.91 12.33 -10.13
N GLU A 317 22.77 11.47 -10.69
CA GLU A 317 22.88 10.06 -10.28
C GLU A 317 21.52 9.32 -10.25
N LEU A 318 20.67 9.61 -11.24
CA LEU A 318 19.34 9.01 -11.33
C LEU A 318 19.43 7.49 -11.48
N GLY A 319 18.57 6.78 -10.75
CA GLY A 319 18.44 5.34 -10.87
C GLY A 319 17.08 4.86 -10.43
N TRP A 320 16.77 3.63 -10.78
CA TRP A 320 15.54 2.97 -10.35
C TRP A 320 15.75 1.47 -10.22
N PHE A 321 14.89 0.82 -9.45
CA PHE A 321 14.80 -0.64 -9.37
C PHE A 321 13.38 -1.07 -9.01
N GLN A 322 13.05 -2.33 -9.29
CA GLN A 322 11.75 -2.92 -9.00
C GLN A 322 11.86 -3.88 -7.82
N LEU A 323 11.03 -3.68 -6.80
CA LEU A 323 10.93 -4.59 -5.64
C LEU A 323 9.87 -5.67 -5.87
N THR A 324 8.75 -5.31 -6.51
CA THR A 324 7.71 -6.23 -6.98
C THR A 324 7.07 -5.68 -8.25
N PRO A 325 6.26 -6.46 -9.00
CA PRO A 325 5.51 -5.92 -10.15
C PRO A 325 4.56 -4.74 -9.84
N MET A 326 4.30 -4.43 -8.57
CA MET A 326 3.46 -3.31 -8.12
C MET A 326 4.21 -2.35 -7.17
N HIS A 327 5.54 -2.43 -7.11
CA HIS A 327 6.35 -1.59 -6.22
C HIS A 327 7.70 -1.33 -6.88
N ALA A 328 7.88 -0.10 -7.37
CA ALA A 328 9.12 0.38 -7.96
C ALA A 328 9.67 1.56 -7.15
N VAL A 329 10.98 1.75 -7.24
CA VAL A 329 11.69 2.84 -6.56
C VAL A 329 12.50 3.58 -7.59
N THR A 330 12.31 4.90 -7.66
CA THR A 330 13.12 5.85 -8.43
C THR A 330 13.83 6.76 -7.45
N TYR A 331 15.10 7.09 -7.70
CA TYR A 331 15.87 7.97 -6.85
C TYR A 331 16.77 8.90 -7.66
N GLY A 332 17.12 10.02 -7.02
CA GLY A 332 18.07 10.99 -7.55
C GLY A 332 18.79 11.71 -6.43
N ARG A 333 19.92 12.33 -6.76
CA ARG A 333 20.82 12.99 -5.82
C ARG A 333 20.88 14.48 -6.05
N LYS A 334 20.78 15.27 -4.99
CA LYS A 334 21.00 16.72 -5.03
C LYS A 334 22.46 17.00 -5.40
N PRO A 335 22.73 17.88 -6.40
CA PRO A 335 24.09 18.22 -6.81
C PRO A 335 25.01 18.77 -5.71
#